data_AF-A0A961YJL9-F1
#
_entry.id   AF-A0A961YJL9-F1
#
_cell.length_a   1.000
_cell.length_b   1.000
_cell.length_c   1.000
_cell.angle_alpha   90.00
_cell.angle_beta   90.00
_cell.angle_gamma   90.00
#
_symmetry.space_group_name_H-M   'P 1'
#
loop_
_entity.id
_entity.type
_entity.pdbx_description
1 polymer ?
#
loop_
_entity_poly.entity_id
_entity_poly.type
_entity_poly.pdbx_seq_one_letter_code
_entity_poly.pdbx_strand_id
1 'polypeptide(L)' 'MAVSPAKFAPPDLVPVRRALISVFDKTGIIELARKLRARGVEIVSTGGTRAALDEAGIAVTDLAETTGFPEIMDGRVKTL' A
#
# COMPACT_ATOMS: atom_id res chain seq x y z
N MET A 1 23.77 -2.67 8.74
CA MET A 1 23.10 -2.62 10.06
C MET A 1 22.06 -3.73 10.09
N ALA A 2 22.26 -4.77 10.89
CA ALA A 2 21.23 -5.78 11.11
C ALA A 2 20.34 -5.32 12.27
N VAL A 3 19.04 -5.18 12.01
CA VAL A 3 18.05 -4.92 13.06
C VAL A 3 17.98 -6.20 13.89
N SER A 4 18.32 -6.13 15.19
CA SER A 4 18.07 -7.27 16.08
C SER A 4 16.57 -7.57 16.07
N PRO A 5 16.15 -8.82 15.82
CA PRO A 5 14.74 -9.17 15.91
C PRO A 5 14.27 -8.84 17.34
N ALA A 6 13.14 -8.14 17.43
CA ALA A 6 12.55 -7.77 18.71
C ALA A 6 12.39 -9.01 19.60
N LYS A 7 12.50 -8.83 20.93
CA LYS A 7 12.46 -9.89 21.97
C LYS A 7 11.12 -10.66 22.08
N PHE A 8 10.28 -10.66 21.06
CA PHE A 8 8.97 -11.29 21.06
C PHE A 8 8.86 -12.24 19.87
N ALA A 9 8.42 -13.47 20.14
CA ALA A 9 7.97 -14.36 19.08
C ALA A 9 6.81 -13.67 18.35
N PRO A 10 6.91 -13.42 17.04
CA PRO A 10 5.79 -12.85 16.30
C PRO A 10 4.61 -13.82 16.39
N PRO A 11 3.37 -13.32 16.52
CA PRO A 11 2.20 -14.18 16.54
C PRO A 11 2.05 -14.91 15.20
N ASP A 12 1.48 -16.11 15.24
CA ASP A 12 1.26 -16.93 14.04
C ASP A 12 0.34 -16.23 13.01
N LEU A 13 -0.56 -15.35 13.48
CA LEU A 13 -1.46 -14.57 12.65
C LEU A 13 -1.51 -13.10 13.10
N VAL A 14 -1.32 -12.19 12.15
CA VAL A 14 -1.48 -10.74 12.34
C VAL A 14 -2.64 -10.26 11.47
N PRO A 15 -3.69 -9.66 12.05
CA PRO A 15 -4.76 -9.05 11.28
C PRO A 15 -4.23 -7.93 10.39
N VAL A 16 -4.53 -7.99 9.09
CA VAL A 16 -4.17 -6.92 8.14
C VAL A 16 -5.06 -5.71 8.41
N ARG A 17 -4.46 -4.59 8.80
CA ARG A 17 -5.16 -3.31 9.03
C ARG A 17 -4.99 -2.34 7.85
N ARG A 18 -3.87 -2.45 7.15
CA ARG A 18 -3.50 -1.55 6.06
C ARG A 18 -2.66 -2.31 5.02
N ALA A 19 -2.86 -2.00 3.74
CA ALA A 19 -2.17 -2.63 2.62
C ALA A 19 -1.57 -1.58 1.70
N LEU A 20 -0.25 -1.66 1.46
CA LEU A 20 0.44 -0.91 0.41
C LEU A 20 0.36 -1.72 -0.89
N ILE A 21 -0.27 -1.16 -1.93
CA ILE A 21 -0.41 -1.82 -3.25
C ILE A 21 0.38 -1.02 -4.28
N SER A 22 1.40 -1.64 -4.89
CA SER A 22 2.21 -1.04 -5.94
C SER A 22 2.61 -2.13 -6.93
N VAL A 23 1.92 -2.18 -8.06
CA VAL A 23 2.10 -3.24 -9.07
C VAL A 23 2.13 -2.67 -10.47
N PHE A 24 2.95 -3.29 -11.32
CA PHE A 24 3.02 -2.94 -12.74
C PHE A 24 1.81 -3.50 -13.50
N ASP A 25 1.60 -4.82 -13.42
CA ASP A 25 0.41 -5.48 -13.93
C ASP A 25 -0.77 -5.25 -12.98
N LYS A 26 -1.87 -4.76 -13.54
CA LYS A 26 -3.07 -4.33 -12.81
C LYS A 26 -4.16 -5.40 -12.86
N THR A 27 -3.87 -6.57 -13.42
CA THR A 27 -4.80 -7.71 -13.45
C THR A 27 -5.26 -8.06 -12.03
N GLY A 28 -6.58 -8.03 -11.81
CA GLY A 28 -7.22 -8.41 -10.54
C GLY A 28 -7.11 -7.40 -9.38
N ILE A 29 -6.43 -6.25 -9.54
CA ILE A 29 -6.18 -5.33 -8.41
C ILE A 29 -7.46 -4.71 -7.84
N ILE A 30 -8.45 -4.46 -8.71
CA ILE A 30 -9.73 -3.86 -8.31
C ILE A 30 -10.49 -4.82 -7.40
N GLU A 31 -10.56 -6.11 -7.77
CA GLU A 31 -11.25 -7.13 -6.97
C GLU A 31 -10.57 -7.32 -5.61
N LEU A 32 -9.23 -7.39 -5.61
CA LEU A 32 -8.43 -7.49 -4.40
C LEU A 32 -8.70 -6.30 -3.47
N ALA A 33 -8.58 -5.08 -3.98
CA ALA A 33 -8.74 -3.87 -3.19
C ALA A 33 -10.16 -3.70 -2.64
N ARG A 34 -11.19 -4.08 -3.41
CA ARG A 34 -12.58 -4.13 -2.91
C ARG A 34 -12.74 -5.11 -1.75
N LYS A 35 -12.18 -6.32 -1.85
CA LYS A 35 -12.24 -7.33 -0.79
C LYS A 35 -11.51 -6.87 0.48
N LEU A 36 -10.38 -6.20 0.34
CA LEU A 36 -9.63 -5.61 1.46
C LEU A 36 -10.43 -4.48 2.12
N ARG A 37 -10.98 -3.54 1.35
CA ARG A 37 -11.82 -2.44 1.86
C ARG A 37 -13.08 -2.94 2.56
N ALA A 38 -13.74 -3.97 2.02
CA ALA A 38 -14.91 -4.60 2.63
C ALA A 38 -14.60 -5.20 4.03
N ARG A 39 -13.32 -5.51 4.31
CA ARG A 39 -12.83 -5.97 5.61
C ARG A 39 -12.28 -4.85 6.49
N GLY A 40 -12.46 -3.59 6.10
CA GLY A 40 -11.97 -2.42 6.84
C GLY A 40 -10.47 -2.16 6.69
N VAL A 41 -9.81 -2.76 5.70
CA VAL A 41 -8.39 -2.52 5.43
C VAL A 41 -8.21 -1.18 4.72
N GLU A 42 -7.31 -0.35 5.24
CA GLU A 42 -6.87 0.89 4.59
C GLU A 42 -5.96 0.56 3.40
N ILE A 43 -6.18 1.21 2.26
CA ILE A 43 -5.37 1.01 1.06
C ILE A 43 -4.47 2.22 0.88
N VAL A 44 -3.17 1.97 0.76
CA VAL A 44 -2.16 2.98 0.44
C VAL A 44 -1.58 2.64 -0.93
N SER A 45 -1.42 3.63 -1.81
CA SER A 45 -0.81 3.43 -3.12
C SER A 45 -0.22 4.73 -3.66
N THR A 46 0.47 4.66 -4.79
CA THR A 46 1.08 5.79 -5.48
C THR A 46 1.14 5.54 -7.00
N GLY A 47 1.38 6.60 -7.78
CA GLY A 47 1.53 6.55 -9.24
C GLY A 47 0.39 5.83 -9.96
N GLY A 48 0.74 5.04 -10.98
CA GLY A 48 -0.24 4.37 -11.84
C GLY A 48 -1.11 3.31 -11.16
N THR A 49 -0.69 2.74 -10.02
CA THR A 49 -1.55 1.80 -9.27
C THR A 49 -2.65 2.56 -8.53
N ARG A 50 -2.31 3.69 -7.90
CA ARG A 50 -3.30 4.58 -7.28
C ARG A 50 -4.32 5.05 -8.30
N ALA A 51 -3.87 5.54 -9.45
CA ALA A 51 -4.76 6.06 -10.49
C ALA A 51 -5.82 5.03 -10.92
N ALA A 52 -5.41 3.77 -11.12
CA ALA A 52 -6.33 2.69 -11.49
C ALA A 52 -7.36 2.37 -10.39
N LEU A 53 -6.97 2.48 -9.11
CA LEU A 53 -7.86 2.27 -7.97
C LEU A 53 -8.85 3.43 -7.79
N ASP A 54 -8.37 4.67 -7.94
CA ASP A 54 -9.20 5.89 -7.87
C ASP A 54 -10.25 5.90 -8.98
N GLU A 55 -9.88 5.52 -10.21
CA GLU A 55 -10.80 5.39 -11.36
C GLU A 55 -11.93 4.37 -11.09
N ALA A 56 -11.63 3.31 -10.33
CA ALA A 56 -12.61 2.32 -9.92
C ALA A 56 -13.47 2.75 -8.70
N GLY A 57 -13.30 3.98 -8.21
CA GLY A 57 -14.01 4.53 -7.05
C GLY A 57 -13.59 3.89 -5.72
N ILE A 58 -12.35 3.37 -5.65
CA ILE A 58 -11.81 2.79 -4.41
C ILE A 58 -11.04 3.89 -3.68
N ALA A 59 -11.41 4.16 -2.43
CA ALA A 59 -10.68 5.10 -1.59
C ALA A 59 -9.25 4.61 -1.33
N VAL A 60 -8.26 5.43 -1.70
CA VAL A 60 -6.83 5.17 -1.53
C VAL A 60 -6.18 6.36 -0.82
N THR A 61 -5.31 6.07 0.14
CA THR A 61 -4.44 7.07 0.79
C THR A 61 -3.16 7.20 -0.04
N ASP A 62 -2.71 8.44 -0.27
CA ASP A 62 -1.46 8.66 -0.98
C ASP A 62 -0.28 8.23 -0.12
N LEU A 63 0.68 7.53 -0.73
CA LEU A 63 1.93 7.24 -0.05
C LEU A 63 2.68 8.54 0.31
N ALA A 64 2.63 9.56 -0.54
CA ALA A 64 3.29 10.84 -0.28
C ALA A 64 2.72 11.57 0.95
N GLU A 65 1.40 11.43 1.21
CA GLU A 65 0.77 11.93 2.44
C GLU A 65 1.28 11.19 3.68
N THR A 66 1.65 9.93 3.53
CA THR A 66 2.17 9.09 4.62
C THR A 66 3.65 9.39 4.91
N THR A 67 4.45 9.65 3.88
CA THR A 67 5.90 9.92 4.03
C THR A 67 6.21 11.39 4.28
N GLY A 68 5.33 12.30 3.84
CA GLY A 68 5.59 13.74 3.83
C GLY A 68 6.59 14.19 2.75
N PHE A 69 7.00 13.29 1.85
CA PHE A 69 7.93 13.58 0.76
C PHE A 69 7.22 13.56 -0.60
N PRO A 70 7.43 14.58 -1.44
CA PRO A 70 6.85 14.61 -2.77
C PRO A 70 7.50 13.56 -3.68
N GLU A 71 6.80 13.19 -4.75
CA GLU A 71 7.37 12.33 -5.78
C GLU A 71 8.49 13.08 -6.53
N ILE A 72 9.70 12.51 -6.50
CA ILE A 72 10.90 13.07 -7.16
C ILE A 72 11.63 11.98 -7.95
N MET A 73 12.56 12.39 -8.83
CA MET A 73 13.37 11.49 -9.67
C MET A 73 12.53 10.51 -10.51
N ASP A 74 11.42 11.00 -11.09
CA ASP A 74 10.52 10.19 -11.92
C ASP A 74 10.00 8.94 -11.19
N GLY A 75 9.68 9.12 -9.90
CA GLY A 75 9.12 8.05 -9.06
C GLY A 75 10.11 6.98 -8.59
N ARG A 76 11.42 7.13 -8.86
CA ARG A 76 12.45 6.12 -8.49
C ARG A 76 12.66 5.95 -6.99
N VAL A 77 12.31 6.95 -6.18
CA VAL A 77 12.54 6.96 -4.73
C VAL A 77 11.25 7.04 -3.92
N LYS A 78 10.08 6.86 -4.56
CA LYS A 78 8.78 7.12 -3.93
C LYS A 78 8.42 6.19 -2.76
N THR A 79 9.14 5.08 -2.58
CA THR A 79 8.91 4.09 -1.50
C THR A 79 10.13 3.89 -0.60
N LEU A 80 11.17 4.74 -0.72
CA LEU A 80 12.42 4.65 0.04
C LEU A 80 12.42 5.61 1.23
#